data_AF-A0A1A6GDJ4-F1
#
_entry.id   AF-A0A1A6GDJ4-F1
#
_cell.length_a   1.000
_cell.length_b   1.000
_cell.length_c   1.000
_cell.angle_alpha   90.00
_cell.angle_beta   90.00
_cell.angle_gamma   90.00
#
_symmetry.space_group_name_H-M   'P 1'
#
loop_
_entity.id
_entity.type
_entity.pdbx_description
1 polymer ?
#
loop_
_entity_poly.entity_id
_entity_poly.type
_entity_poly.pdbx_seq_one_letter_code
_entity_poly.pdbx_strand_id
1 'polypeptide(L)' 'VAEVEVTVPDTITEWKAGALCLSKDTGLGLSPVASLQAFQPFFVELTMPYSVIRGEAFTLKATVLNYLPTCI' A
#
# COMPACT_ATOMS: atom_id res chain seq x y z
N VAL A 1 -24.40 -10.72 2.89
CA VAL A 1 -23.00 -10.25 2.90
C VAL A 1 -23.04 -8.83 2.35
N ALA A 2 -22.39 -7.88 3.01
CA ALA A 2 -22.26 -6.52 2.49
C ALA A 2 -20.94 -6.43 1.71
N GLU A 3 -20.97 -5.86 0.51
CA GLU A 3 -19.79 -5.68 -0.34
C GLU A 3 -19.45 -4.19 -0.41
N VAL A 4 -18.16 -3.88 -0.31
CA VAL A 4 -17.62 -2.51 -0.42
C VAL A 4 -16.41 -2.56 -1.34
N GLU A 5 -16.49 -1.85 -2.45
CA GLU A 5 -15.38 -1.73 -3.40
C GLU A 5 -14.40 -0.64 -2.95
N VAL A 6 -13.10 -0.96 -2.97
CA VAL A 6 -12.03 -0.02 -2.60
C VAL A 6 -10.81 -0.26 -3.49
N THR A 7 -10.12 0.81 -3.88
CA THR A 7 -8.88 0.72 -4.64
C THR A 7 -7.71 0.43 -3.70
N VAL A 8 -6.94 -0.62 -4.00
CA VAL A 8 -5.72 -0.97 -3.26
C VAL A 8 -4.62 0.05 -3.60
N PRO A 9 -3.91 0.61 -2.62
CA PRO A 9 -2.82 1.55 -2.90
C PRO A 9 -1.64 0.89 -3.64
N ASP A 10 -0.90 1.70 -4.40
CA ASP A 10 0.21 1.25 -5.25
C ASP A 10 1.46 0.78 -4.49
N THR A 11 1.46 0.85 -3.16
CA THR A 11 2.57 0.39 -2.33
C THR A 11 2.59 -1.13 -2.20
N ILE A 12 3.77 -1.74 -2.37
CA ILE A 12 3.97 -3.18 -2.17
C ILE A 12 4.01 -3.48 -0.67
N THR A 13 2.82 -3.53 -0.07
CA THR A 13 2.63 -3.69 1.37
C THR A 13 1.52 -4.69 1.64
N GLU A 14 1.65 -5.40 2.77
CA GLU A 14 0.55 -6.20 3.30
C GLU A 14 -0.41 -5.28 4.06
N TRP A 15 -1.66 -5.26 3.61
CA TRP A 15 -2.76 -4.54 4.24
C TRP A 15 -3.48 -5.46 5.23
N LYS A 16 -3.68 -4.99 6.46
CA LYS A 16 -4.45 -5.70 7.49
C LYS A 16 -5.78 -5.00 7.71
N ALA A 17 -6.86 -5.67 7.33
CA ALA A 17 -8.22 -5.19 7.48
C ALA A 17 -8.84 -5.74 8.76
N GLY A 18 -9.45 -4.85 9.56
CA GLY A 18 -10.25 -5.21 10.73
C GLY A 18 -11.56 -4.45 10.71
N ALA A 19 -12.62 -5.06 11.26
CA ALA A 19 -13.94 -4.47 11.33
C ALA A 19 -14.48 -4.50 12.76
N LEU A 20 -15.27 -3.47 13.07
CA LEU A 20 -16.03 -3.35 14.31
C LEU A 20 -17.51 -3.44 13.97
N CYS A 21 -18.24 -4.27 14.70
CA CYS A 21 -19.69 -4.43 14.57
C CYS A 21 -20.37 -3.82 15.80
N LEU A 22 -21.44 -3.07 15.60
CA LEU A 22 -22.25 -2.50 16.67
C LEU A 22 -23.70 -2.96 16.51
N SER A 23 -24.26 -3.51 17.58
CA SER A 23 -25.64 -3.99 17.64
C SER A 23 -26.31 -3.51 18.92
N LYS A 24 -27.61 -3.19 18.84
CA LYS A 24 -28.39 -2.79 20.02
C LYS A 24 -28.60 -3.95 20.99
N ASP A 25 -28.71 -5.17 20.49
CA ASP A 25 -29.03 -6.36 21.29
C ASP A 25 -27.77 -7.08 21.79
N THR A 26 -26.71 -7.11 20.96
CA THR A 26 -25.48 -7.88 21.22
C THR A 26 -24.25 -7.01 21.51
N GLY A 27 -24.37 -5.68 21.45
CA GLY A 27 -23.29 -4.75 21.78
C GLY A 27 -22.20 -4.66 20.71
N LEU A 28 -20.94 -4.57 21.15
CA LEU A 28 -19.76 -4.42 20.28
C LEU A 28 -19.14 -5.78 19.94
N GLY A 29 -18.89 -6.01 18.66
CA GLY A 29 -18.17 -7.16 18.14
C GLY A 29 -16.91 -6.75 17.37
N LEU A 30 -15.87 -7.58 17.42
CA LEU A 30 -14.65 -7.44 16.64
C LEU A 30 -14.58 -8.55 15.59
N SER A 31 -14.28 -8.20 14.34
CA SER A 31 -14.02 -9.21 13.33
C SER A 31 -12.61 -9.79 13.48
N PRO A 32 -12.38 -11.03 12.99
CA PRO A 32 -11.04 -11.48 12.68
C PRO A 32 -10.33 -10.52 11.71
N VAL A 33 -9.02 -10.43 11.82
CA VAL A 33 -8.19 -9.63 10.89
C VAL A 33 -8.05 -10.39 9.58
N ALA A 34 -8.30 -9.71 8.47
CA ALA A 34 -8.03 -10.22 7.13
C ALA A 34 -6.75 -9.57 6.56
N SER A 35 -5.91 -10.36 5.90
CA SER A 35 -4.68 -9.88 5.25
C SER A 35 -4.85 -9.83 3.74
N LEU A 36 -4.35 -8.77 3.12
CA LEU A 36 -4.31 -8.58 1.66
C LEU A 36 -2.91 -8.12 1.26
N GLN A 37 -2.22 -8.88 0.41
CA GLN A 37 -0.93 -8.49 -0.13
C GLN A 37 -1.11 -7.72 -1.44
N ALA A 38 -0.74 -6.44 -1.46
CA ALA A 38 -0.63 -5.66 -2.68
C ALA A 38 0.76 -5.87 -3.30
N PHE A 39 0.83 -6.22 -4.58
CA PHE A 39 2.12 -6.46 -5.26
C PHE A 39 2.09 -5.95 -6.70
N GLN A 40 3.12 -5.17 -7.05
CA GLN A 40 3.36 -4.70 -8.41
C GLN A 40 4.69 -5.29 -8.91
N PRO A 41 4.68 -6.07 -10.01
CA PRO A 41 5.87 -6.81 -10.44
C PRO A 41 6.94 -5.93 -11.10
N PHE A 42 6.60 -4.72 -11.53
CA PHE A 42 7.55 -3.81 -12.17
C PHE A 42 7.23 -2.36 -11.83
N PHE A 43 8.17 -1.65 -11.20
CA PHE A 43 7.98 -0.28 -10.73
C PHE A 43 9.31 0.47 -10.57
N VAL A 44 9.23 1.79 -10.39
CA VAL A 44 10.37 2.67 -10.15
C VAL A 44 10.27 3.22 -8.73
N GLU A 45 11.34 3.08 -7.96
CA GLU A 45 11.49 3.65 -6.63
C GLU A 45 12.38 4.90 -6.70
N LEU A 46 11.92 6.01 -6.13
CA LEU A 46 12.64 7.28 -6.08
C LEU A 46 13.17 7.53 -4.66
N THR A 47 14.49 7.63 -4.49
CA THR A 47 15.12 8.00 -3.22
C THR A 47 15.08 9.52 -3.03
N MET A 48 13.93 10.05 -2.63
CA MET A 48 13.75 11.48 -2.39
C MET A 48 14.17 11.88 -0.97
N PRO A 49 14.95 12.96 -0.79
CA PRO A 49 15.14 13.55 0.52
C PRO A 49 13.84 14.17 1.03
N TYR A 50 13.75 14.38 2.34
CA TYR A 50 12.57 15.00 2.96
C TYR A 50 12.25 16.40 2.38
N SER A 51 13.28 17.17 2.04
CA SER A 51 13.13 18.48 1.41
C SER A 51 14.34 18.84 0.55
N VAL A 52 14.15 19.81 -0.34
CA VAL A 52 15.19 20.40 -1.20
C VAL A 52 15.06 21.92 -1.17
N ILE A 53 16.18 22.65 -1.27
CA ILE A 53 16.18 24.11 -1.26
C ILE A 53 16.09 24.62 -2.71
N ARG A 54 15.22 25.61 -2.93
CA ARG A 54 15.07 26.23 -4.25
C ARG A 54 16.40 26.87 -4.68
N GLY A 55 16.87 26.50 -5.87
CA GLY A 55 18.13 27.00 -6.45
C GLY A 55 19.32 26.06 -6.27
N GLU A 56 19.18 25.00 -5.49
CA GLU A 56 20.21 23.96 -5.38
C GLU A 56 20.06 22.89 -6.48
N ALA A 57 21.19 22.39 -6.96
CA ALA A 57 21.23 21.20 -7.81
C ALA A 57 21.33 19.97 -6.91
N PHE A 58 20.41 19.02 -7.08
CA PHE A 58 20.46 17.74 -6.37
C PHE A 58 20.38 16.58 -7.37
N THR A 59 20.98 15.45 -7.01
CA THR A 59 20.90 14.22 -7.81
C THR A 59 19.71 13.39 -7.32
N LEU A 60 18.69 13.22 -8.16
CA LEU A 60 17.59 12.30 -7.88
C LEU A 60 17.97 10.88 -8.29
N LYS A 61 18.09 9.97 -7.31
CA LYS A 61 18.36 8.56 -7.58
C LYS A 61 17.03 7.82 -7.79
N ALA A 62 16.89 7.22 -8.97
CA ALA A 62 15.79 6.33 -9.31
C ALA A 62 16.31 4.89 -9.45
N THR A 63 15.60 3.93 -8.85
CA THR A 63 15.88 2.49 -8.95
C THR A 63 14.72 1.82 -9.65
N VAL A 64 15.00 1.05 -10.71
CA VAL A 64 13.98 0.23 -11.36
C VAL A 64 14.01 -1.16 -10.74
N LEU A 65 12.87 -1.62 -10.22
CA LEU A 65 12.70 -2.96 -9.67
C LEU A 65 11.87 -3.80 -10.63
N ASN A 66 12.41 -4.96 -11.01
CA ASN A 66 11.76 -5.91 -11.90
C ASN A 66 11.69 -7.30 -11.24
N TYR A 67 10.47 -7.75 -10.98
CA TYR A 67 10.13 -9.07 -10.45
C TYR A 67 9.45 -9.96 -11.50
N LEU A 68 9.47 -9.58 -12.78
CA LEU A 68 8.95 -10.42 -13.87
C LEU A 68 9.84 -11.66 -14.08
N PRO A 69 9.27 -12.80 -14.47
CA PRO A 69 10.02 -14.05 -14.65
C PRO A 69 10.95 -14.03 -15.88
N THR A 70 10.73 -13.08 -16.80
CA THR A 70 11.52 -12.93 -18.02
C THR A 70 12.11 -11.53 -18.10
N CYS A 71 13.31 -11.42 -18.67
CA CYS A 71 13.90 -10.14 -19.03
C CYS A 71 13.02 -9.42 -20.05
N ILE A 72 12.90 -8.10 -19.89
CA ILE A 72 12.35 -7.19 -20.91
C ILE A 72 13.44 -6.87 -21.94
#